data_AF-A0A7Y2K7V7-F1
#
_entry.id   AF-A0A7Y2K7V7-F1
#
_cell.length_a   1.000
_cell.length_b   1.000
_cell.length_c   1.000
_cell.angle_alpha   90.00
_cell.angle_beta   90.00
_cell.angle_gamma   90.00
#
_symmetry.space_group_name_H-M   'P 1'
#
loop_
_entity.id
_entity.type
_entity.pdbx_description
1 polymer ?
#
loop_
_entity_poly.entity_id
_entity_poly.type
_entity_poly.pdbx_seq_one_letter_code
_entity_poly.pdbx_strand_id
1 'polypeptide(L)' 'MASIISKYINWLQKDAPVGEVERYPEINENGETSVKGIYIVGDLTGIPLLKL' A
#
# COMPACT_ATOMS: atom_id res chain seq x y z
N MET A 1 2.75 18.23 27.25
CA MET A 1 1.57 18.03 26.38
C MET A 1 1.92 17.33 25.07
N ALA A 2 2.81 17.89 24.25
CA ALA A 2 3.20 17.32 22.94
C ALA A 2 3.59 15.83 23.00
N SER A 3 4.33 15.43 24.04
CA SER A 3 4.80 14.04 24.24
C SER A 3 3.67 12.99 24.33
N ILE A 4 2.51 13.32 24.89
CA ILE A 4 1.38 12.37 25.02
C ILE A 4 0.65 12.20 23.69
N ILE A 5 0.49 13.29 22.94
CA ILE A 5 -0.13 13.26 21.62
C ILE A 5 0.74 12.45 20.65
N SER A 6 2.06 12.66 20.66
CA SER A 6 2.98 11.89 19.83
C SER A 6 2.96 10.39 20.16
N LYS A 7 2.93 10.03 21.45
CA LYS A 7 2.80 8.63 21.86
C LYS A 7 1.48 8.01 21.43
N TYR A 8 0.38 8.75 21.55
CA TYR A 8 -0.94 8.29 21.12
C TYR A 8 -1.01 8.09 19.60
N ILE A 9 -0.46 9.02 18.80
CA ILE A 9 -0.41 8.89 17.35
C ILE A 9 0.49 7.73 16.91
N ASN A 10 1.66 7.54 17.54
CA ASN A 10 2.51 6.38 17.24
C ASN A 10 1.82 5.05 17.58
N TRP A 11 1.11 5.00 18.71
CA TRP A 11 0.30 3.83 19.07
C TRP A 11 -0.85 3.59 18.08
N LEU A 12 -1.47 4.65 17.57
CA LEU A 12 -2.55 4.55 16.58
C LEU A 12 -2.03 4.03 15.22
N GLN A 13 -0.83 4.47 14.81
CA GLN A 13 -0.22 4.09 13.54
C GLN A 13 0.21 2.62 13.50
N LYS A 14 0.58 2.01 14.64
CA LYS A 14 0.92 0.57 14.76
C LYS A 14 1.88 0.05 13.68
N ASP A 15 2.94 0.80 13.39
CA ASP A 15 3.93 0.47 12.34
C ASP A 15 3.32 0.28 10.94
N ALA A 16 2.11 0.79 10.69
CA ALA A 16 1.52 0.81 9.37
C ALA A 16 2.43 1.61 8.43
N PRO A 17 2.63 1.12 7.19
CA PRO A 17 3.44 1.81 6.21
C PRO A 17 2.86 3.20 5.98
N VAL A 18 3.74 4.20 5.99
CA VAL A 18 3.43 5.59 5.69
C VAL A 18 4.27 6.02 4.50
N GLY A 19 3.68 6.79 3.59
CA GLY A 19 4.33 7.18 2.36
C GLY A 19 3.33 7.64 1.31
N GLU A 20 3.84 8.00 0.14
CA GLU A 20 3.02 8.34 -1.02
C GLU A 20 2.29 7.12 -1.55
N VAL A 21 1.14 7.33 -2.18
CA VAL A 21 0.38 6.26 -2.85
C VAL A 21 1.26 5.53 -3.85
N GLU A 22 1.41 4.22 -3.66
CA GLU A 22 2.20 3.36 -4.54
C GLU A 22 1.46 3.15 -5.87
N ARG A 23 2.16 3.33 -6.99
CA ARG A 23 1.61 3.09 -8.32
C ARG A 23 1.75 1.62 -8.68
N TYR A 24 0.64 0.90 -8.72
CA TYR A 24 0.64 -0.48 -9.18
C TYR A 24 0.81 -0.56 -10.70
N PRO A 25 1.46 -1.63 -11.19
CA PRO A 25 1.54 -1.90 -12.61
C PRO A 25 0.16 -2.18 -13.20
N GLU A 26 0.01 -1.88 -14.49
CA GLU A 26 -1.18 -2.25 -15.24
C GLU A 26 -1.27 -3.76 -15.36
N ILE A 27 -2.45 -4.31 -15.06
CA ILE A 27 -2.74 -5.74 -15.15
C ILE A 27 -3.98 -5.97 -16.01
N ASN A 28 -4.00 -7.10 -16.71
CA ASN A 28 -5.21 -7.57 -17.40
C ASN A 28 -6.09 -8.40 -16.46
N GLU A 29 -7.23 -8.85 -16.98
CA GLU A 29 -8.21 -9.70 -16.30
C GLU A 29 -7.66 -11.07 -15.82
N ASN A 30 -6.50 -11.50 -16.33
CA ASN A 30 -5.80 -12.71 -15.91
C ASN A 30 -4.65 -12.43 -14.92
N GLY A 31 -4.44 -11.17 -14.51
CA GLY A 31 -3.35 -10.76 -13.63
C GLY A 31 -1.97 -10.68 -14.30
N GLU A 32 -1.90 -10.70 -15.64
CA GLU A 32 -0.65 -10.50 -16.38
C GLU A 32 -0.34 -9.01 -16.50
N THR A 33 0.93 -8.66 -16.35
CA THR A 33 1.42 -7.30 -16.53
C THR A 33 1.62 -6.94 -18.00
N SER A 34 2.07 -5.71 -18.25
CA SER A 34 2.55 -5.29 -19.58
C SER A 34 3.78 -6.07 -20.08
N VAL A 35 4.47 -6.82 -19.21
CA VAL A 35 5.58 -7.70 -19.57
C VAL A 35 5.08 -9.14 -19.67
N LYS A 36 5.22 -9.72 -20.86
CA LYS A 36 4.74 -11.06 -21.18
C LYS A 36 5.32 -12.12 -20.23
N GLY A 37 4.44 -12.94 -19.66
CA GLY A 37 4.79 -14.01 -18.74
C GLY A 37 5.08 -13.57 -17.31
N ILE A 38 4.91 -12.28 -16.99
CA ILE A 38 4.98 -11.77 -15.61
C ILE A 38 3.57 -11.54 -15.10
N TYR A 39 3.26 -12.19 -13.97
CA TYR A 39 1.96 -12.16 -13.33
C TYR A 39 2.06 -11.63 -11.90
N ILE A 40 0.99 -11.01 -11.44
CA ILE A 40 0.87 -10.43 -10.10
C ILE A 40 -0.31 -11.04 -9.37
N VAL A 41 -0.14 -11.31 -8.08
CA VAL A 41 -1.14 -11.93 -7.21
C VAL A 41 -1.14 -11.26 -5.84
N GLY A 42 -2.25 -11.41 -5.10
CA GLY A 42 -2.38 -10.90 -3.73
C GLY A 42 -2.65 -9.40 -3.67
N ASP A 43 -2.06 -8.71 -2.68
CA ASP A 43 -2.39 -7.31 -2.38
C ASP A 43 -2.13 -6.34 -3.54
N LEU A 44 -1.21 -6.70 -4.44
CA LEU A 44 -0.88 -5.92 -5.63
C LEU A 44 -1.94 -6.01 -6.75
N THR A 45 -2.95 -6.88 -6.64
CA THR A 45 -4.13 -6.88 -7.53
C THR A 45 -5.28 -6.03 -6.97
N GLY A 46 -5.09 -5.43 -5.80
CA GLY A 46 -6.14 -4.74 -5.03
C GLY A 46 -6.10 -3.21 -5.09
N ILE A 47 -6.93 -2.60 -4.25
CA ILE A 47 -7.00 -1.15 -4.07
C ILE A 47 -5.74 -0.69 -3.30
N PRO A 48 -5.05 0.38 -3.71
CA PRO A 48 -3.82 0.85 -3.06
C PRO A 48 -4.02 1.00 -1.55
N LEU A 49 -3.15 0.34 -0.77
CA LEU A 49 -3.25 0.27 0.70
C LEU A 49 -2.90 1.60 1.39
N LEU A 50 -2.19 2.50 0.70
CA LEU A 50 -1.83 3.81 1.21
C LEU A 50 -2.96 4.82 0.93
N LYS A 51 -3.48 5.39 2.02
CA LYS A 51 -4.58 6.35 2.01
C LYS A 51 -4.04 7.75 1.65
N LEU A 52 -4.67 8.42 0.68
CA LEU A 52 -4.45 9.83 0.34
C LEU A 52 -4.65 10.75 1.55
#